data_AF-A0A6N2TY71-F1
#
_entry.id   AF-A0A6N2TY71-F1
#
_cell.length_a   1.000
_cell.length_b   1.000
_cell.length_c   1.000
_cell.angle_alpha   90.00
_cell.angle_beta   90.00
_cell.angle_gamma   90.00
#
_symmetry.space_group_name_H-M   'P 1'
#
loop_
_entity.id
_entity.type
_entity.pdbx_description
1 polymer ?
#
loop_
_entity_poly.entity_id
_entity_poly.type
_entity_poly.pdbx_seq_one_letter_code
_entity_poly.pdbx_strand_id
1 'polypeptide(L)'
;MAETKNAVAKQGEQQAAMVINNAFIDGLTKQLNEKCKYGMSFPQDYNLSNALMGAYLTLKETMDKNNKPLLESCSQVSIANSLMDMATMGLNVQKKQGYFIAYGGKCQFQKSYFGNITIARRYGLKSISSEIIYDGDDFVYTIEDGKKVFVRHEQNIMNIDNSKIKGAYAVATMSDGSKLLEVMNISQIKQSWQQGYGYKEKGGTHEKFADQMAKKTVINRLCKMITNTYGDETVIDTFERLEEVEGEDRIAADVAYEISQNANKEEFIVEEPAQIEEKTPAPTTAEITKILEKEPVQVEKNEKTLPDFMKAE
;
A
#
# COMPACT_ATOMS: atom_id res chain seq x y z
N MET A 1 3.68 -12.23 -55.15
CA MET A 1 4.20 -13.15 -54.10
C MET A 1 5.37 -12.54 -53.31
N ALA A 2 6.25 -11.72 -53.90
CA ALA A 2 7.35 -11.06 -53.19
C ALA A 2 6.93 -9.82 -52.37
N GLU A 3 6.00 -9.01 -52.88
CA GLU A 3 5.52 -7.79 -52.18
C GLU A 3 4.70 -8.10 -50.92
N THR A 4 3.92 -9.19 -50.94
CA THR A 4 3.09 -9.63 -49.80
C THR A 4 3.95 -10.14 -48.64
N LYS A 5 5.11 -10.77 -48.92
CA LYS A 5 6.06 -11.20 -47.88
C LYS A 5 6.76 -10.01 -47.21
N ASN A 6 7.10 -8.96 -47.98
CA ASN A 6 7.71 -7.74 -47.43
C ASN A 6 6.72 -6.91 -46.60
N ALA A 7 5.43 -6.90 -46.95
CA ALA A 7 4.40 -6.23 -46.15
C ALA A 7 4.14 -6.95 -44.82
N VAL A 8 4.09 -8.28 -44.83
CA VAL A 8 3.92 -9.11 -43.62
C VAL A 8 5.17 -9.09 -42.74
N ALA A 9 6.38 -9.04 -43.32
CA ALA A 9 7.61 -8.84 -42.57
C ALA A 9 7.67 -7.44 -41.92
N LYS A 10 7.29 -6.38 -42.64
CA LYS A 10 7.19 -5.02 -42.08
C LYS A 10 6.09 -4.90 -41.02
N GLN A 11 4.95 -5.57 -41.16
CA GLN A 11 3.91 -5.62 -40.13
C GLN A 11 4.36 -6.43 -38.91
N GLY A 12 5.09 -7.53 -39.10
CA GLY A 12 5.68 -8.31 -38.02
C GLY A 12 6.78 -7.54 -37.28
N GLU A 13 7.61 -6.78 -37.98
CA GLU A 13 8.60 -5.86 -37.39
C GLU A 13 7.93 -4.67 -36.68
N GLN A 14 6.85 -4.11 -37.23
CA GLN A 14 6.08 -3.05 -36.58
C GLN A 14 5.31 -3.54 -35.35
N GLN A 15 4.72 -4.75 -35.39
CA GLN A 15 4.11 -5.38 -34.21
C GLN A 15 5.17 -5.74 -33.17
N ALA A 16 6.33 -6.29 -33.56
CA ALA A 16 7.44 -6.55 -32.65
C ALA A 16 8.00 -5.24 -32.05
N ALA A 17 8.10 -4.17 -32.83
CA ALA A 17 8.51 -2.86 -32.36
C ALA A 17 7.47 -2.22 -31.43
N MET A 18 6.18 -2.46 -31.63
CA MET A 18 5.12 -1.98 -30.72
C MET A 18 5.06 -2.80 -29.42
N VAL A 19 5.50 -4.06 -29.45
CA VAL A 19 5.59 -4.97 -28.29
C VAL A 19 6.85 -4.72 -27.45
N ILE A 20 7.95 -4.28 -28.08
CA ILE A 20 9.28 -4.08 -27.46
C ILE A 20 9.59 -2.59 -27.17
N ASN A 21 9.07 -1.65 -27.95
CA ASN A 21 9.29 -0.21 -27.79
C ASN A 21 7.97 0.47 -27.41
N ASN A 22 7.73 0.61 -26.11
CA ASN A 22 6.60 1.40 -25.65
C ASN A 22 7.00 2.88 -25.66
N ALA A 23 6.36 3.69 -26.51
CA ALA A 23 6.57 5.13 -26.58
C ALA A 23 6.44 5.83 -25.20
N PHE A 24 5.67 5.24 -24.29
CA PHE A 24 5.58 5.68 -22.89
C PHE A 24 6.90 5.52 -22.13
N ILE A 25 7.58 4.38 -22.25
CA ILE A 25 8.86 4.11 -21.58
C ILE A 25 9.98 4.95 -22.19
N ASP A 26 9.96 5.14 -23.51
CA ASP A 26 10.89 6.05 -24.19
C ASP A 26 10.70 7.50 -23.72
N GLY A 27 9.44 7.92 -23.56
CA GLY A 27 9.09 9.23 -23.00
C GLY A 27 9.63 9.42 -21.58
N LEU A 28 9.39 8.44 -20.69
CA LEU A 28 9.90 8.47 -19.32
C LEU A 28 11.43 8.48 -19.27
N THR A 29 12.08 7.67 -20.10
CA THR A 29 13.54 7.62 -20.19
C THR A 29 14.11 8.97 -20.61
N LYS A 30 13.49 9.64 -21.59
CA LYS A 30 13.88 11.01 -22.00
C LYS A 30 13.70 12.01 -20.87
N GLN A 31 12.56 12.01 -20.18
CA GLN A 31 12.30 12.91 -19.05
C GLN A 31 13.30 12.72 -17.91
N LEU A 32 13.65 11.48 -17.57
CA LEU A 32 14.64 11.15 -16.55
C LEU A 32 16.05 11.60 -16.96
N ASN A 33 16.44 11.36 -18.21
CA ASN A 33 17.72 11.85 -18.73
C ASN A 33 17.79 13.38 -18.80
N GLU A 34 16.67 14.07 -19.02
CA GLU A 34 16.61 15.53 -18.91
C GLU A 34 16.79 16.00 -17.46
N LYS A 35 16.13 15.35 -16.49
CA LYS A 35 16.35 15.62 -15.07
C LYS A 35 17.81 15.41 -14.66
N CYS A 36 18.53 14.50 -15.31
CA CYS A 36 19.96 14.34 -15.07
C CYS A 36 20.79 15.56 -15.41
N LYS A 37 20.35 16.38 -16.38
CA LYS A 37 21.01 17.65 -16.70
C LYS A 37 20.86 18.70 -15.60
N TYR A 38 19.84 18.55 -14.75
CA TYR A 38 19.53 19.45 -13.64
C TYR A 38 20.05 18.94 -12.28
N GLY A 39 20.93 17.93 -12.27
CA GLY A 39 21.59 17.45 -11.06
C GLY A 39 21.08 16.12 -10.51
N MET A 40 20.09 15.48 -11.14
CA MET A 40 19.72 14.09 -10.79
C MET A 40 20.79 13.11 -11.29
N SER A 41 21.33 12.26 -10.43
CA SER A 41 22.26 11.21 -10.86
C SER A 41 21.74 9.83 -10.49
N PHE A 42 22.02 8.85 -11.35
CA PHE A 42 21.76 7.46 -11.04
C PHE A 42 23.02 6.77 -10.51
N PRO A 43 22.86 5.72 -9.69
CA PRO A 43 23.98 4.90 -9.24
C PRO A 43 24.76 4.28 -10.42
N GLN A 44 26.07 4.13 -10.27
CA GLN A 44 26.95 3.60 -11.34
C GLN A 44 26.59 2.18 -11.77
N ASP A 45 26.02 1.37 -10.87
CA ASP A 45 25.61 0.00 -11.11
C ASP A 45 24.18 -0.13 -11.70
N TYR A 46 23.53 1.01 -11.96
CA TYR A 46 22.13 1.08 -12.39
C TYR A 46 21.99 1.49 -13.86
N ASN A 47 21.43 0.58 -14.67
CA ASN A 47 21.04 0.88 -16.04
C ASN A 47 19.54 1.23 -16.10
N LEU A 48 19.26 2.52 -16.34
CA LEU A 48 17.91 3.06 -16.35
C LEU A 48 17.01 2.38 -17.39
N SER A 49 17.44 2.34 -18.66
CA SER A 49 16.63 1.80 -19.76
C SER A 49 16.27 0.34 -19.53
N ASN A 50 17.25 -0.47 -19.07
CA ASN A 50 17.01 -1.88 -18.77
C ASN A 50 16.06 -2.06 -17.59
N ALA A 51 16.19 -1.24 -16.55
CA ALA A 51 15.32 -1.30 -15.38
C ALA A 51 13.88 -0.91 -15.72
N LEU A 52 13.67 0.17 -16.49
CA LEU A 52 12.34 0.60 -16.94
C LEU A 52 11.70 -0.41 -17.88
N MET A 53 12.46 -1.00 -18.81
CA MET A 53 11.94 -2.04 -19.70
C MET A 53 11.55 -3.30 -18.91
N GLY A 54 12.40 -3.74 -17.97
CA GLY A 54 12.09 -4.86 -17.09
C GLY A 54 10.86 -4.61 -16.19
N ALA A 55 10.70 -3.37 -15.74
CA ALA A 55 9.53 -2.94 -14.97
C ALA A 55 8.26 -2.95 -15.82
N TYR A 56 8.33 -2.48 -17.06
CA TYR A 56 7.19 -2.50 -17.98
C TYR A 56 6.71 -3.94 -18.27
N LEU A 57 7.64 -4.88 -18.49
CA LEU A 57 7.29 -6.29 -18.65
C LEU A 57 6.62 -6.85 -17.39
N THR A 58 7.15 -6.50 -16.21
CA THR A 58 6.54 -6.91 -14.93
C THR A 58 5.13 -6.33 -14.77
N LEU A 59 4.91 -5.07 -15.13
CA LEU A 59 3.59 -4.42 -15.06
C LEU A 59 2.56 -5.05 -16.01
N LYS A 60 2.98 -5.56 -17.17
CA LYS A 60 2.10 -6.31 -18.09
C LYS A 60 1.58 -7.61 -17.46
N GLU A 61 2.41 -8.28 -16.69
CA GLU A 61 2.09 -9.57 -16.08
C GLU A 61 1.43 -9.43 -14.70
N THR A 62 1.60 -8.29 -14.05
CA THR A 62 1.03 -8.06 -12.72
C THR A 62 -0.46 -7.75 -12.84
N MET A 63 -1.26 -8.49 -12.09
CA MET A 63 -2.71 -8.35 -12.05
C MET A 63 -3.16 -7.66 -10.76
N ASP A 64 -4.28 -6.94 -10.84
CA ASP A 64 -4.95 -6.40 -9.66
C ASP A 64 -5.81 -7.48 -8.96
N LYS A 65 -6.54 -7.07 -7.90
CA LYS A 65 -7.45 -7.95 -7.15
C LYS A 65 -8.58 -8.55 -8.01
N ASN A 66 -8.92 -7.90 -9.12
CA ASN A 66 -9.97 -8.28 -10.05
C ASN A 66 -9.43 -9.06 -11.28
N ASN A 67 -8.17 -9.49 -11.24
CA ASN A 67 -7.46 -10.15 -12.34
C ASN A 67 -7.34 -9.30 -13.62
N LYS A 68 -7.34 -7.97 -13.50
CA LYS A 68 -7.05 -7.05 -14.60
C LYS A 68 -5.58 -6.64 -14.59
N PRO A 69 -4.92 -6.53 -15.76
CA PRO A 69 -3.56 -6.04 -15.84
C PRO A 69 -3.42 -4.66 -15.20
N LEU A 70 -2.33 -4.43 -14.45
CA LEU A 70 -2.05 -3.15 -13.79
C LEU A 70 -2.04 -1.96 -14.77
N LEU A 71 -1.60 -2.21 -16.01
CA LEU A 71 -1.57 -1.20 -17.06
C LEU A 71 -2.97 -0.72 -17.48
N GLU A 72 -4.02 -1.50 -17.22
CA GLU A 72 -5.40 -1.17 -17.57
C GLU A 72 -6.20 -0.71 -16.35
N SER A 73 -5.93 -1.27 -15.17
CA SER A 73 -6.68 -0.97 -13.94
C SER A 73 -6.24 0.31 -13.23
N CYS A 74 -4.99 0.73 -13.42
CA CYS A 74 -4.41 1.89 -12.74
C CYS A 74 -4.31 3.11 -13.65
N SER A 75 -4.42 4.31 -13.05
CA SER A 75 -4.20 5.56 -13.80
C SER A 75 -2.79 5.66 -14.38
N GLN A 76 -2.66 6.16 -15.61
CA GLN A 76 -1.37 6.33 -16.29
C GLN A 76 -0.38 7.19 -15.48
N VAL A 77 -0.89 8.22 -14.79
CA VAL A 77 -0.09 9.09 -13.91
C VAL A 77 0.51 8.31 -12.75
N SER A 78 -0.26 7.42 -12.10
CA SER A 78 0.25 6.60 -10.99
C SER A 78 1.31 5.59 -11.42
N ILE A 79 1.16 5.02 -12.63
CA ILE A 79 2.15 4.12 -13.23
C ILE A 79 3.45 4.89 -13.52
N ALA A 80 3.34 6.07 -14.12
CA ALA A 80 4.49 6.94 -14.40
C ALA A 80 5.24 7.30 -13.12
N ASN A 81 4.53 7.75 -12.08
CA ASN A 81 5.13 8.10 -10.79
C ASN A 81 5.80 6.90 -10.12
N SER A 82 5.17 5.72 -10.15
CA SER A 82 5.76 4.49 -9.59
C SER A 82 7.04 4.07 -10.31
N LEU A 83 7.09 4.19 -11.64
CA LEU A 83 8.31 3.94 -12.41
C LEU A 83 9.40 4.98 -12.08
N MET A 84 9.00 6.24 -11.87
CA MET A 84 9.89 7.32 -11.47
C MET A 84 10.51 7.08 -10.08
N ASP A 85 9.70 6.62 -9.11
CA ASP A 85 10.15 6.28 -7.76
C ASP A 85 11.17 5.13 -7.80
N MET A 86 10.86 4.08 -8.56
CA MET A 86 11.79 2.97 -8.79
C MET A 86 13.12 3.44 -9.38
N ALA A 87 13.06 4.30 -10.41
CA ALA A 87 14.24 4.84 -11.08
C ALA A 87 15.07 5.75 -10.17
N THR A 88 14.41 6.62 -9.40
CA THR A 88 15.05 7.55 -8.46
C THR A 88 15.81 6.80 -7.38
N MET A 89 15.26 5.70 -6.87
CA MET A 89 15.96 4.83 -5.92
C MET A 89 17.00 3.92 -6.57
N GLY A 90 17.10 3.93 -7.90
CA GLY A 90 17.96 3.02 -8.67
C GLY A 90 17.63 1.55 -8.42
N LEU A 91 16.35 1.19 -8.26
CA LEU A 91 15.93 -0.18 -7.97
C LEU A 91 15.46 -0.91 -9.24
N ASN A 92 15.55 -2.24 -9.20
CA ASN A 92 15.17 -3.11 -10.30
C ASN A 92 14.25 -4.25 -9.81
N VAL A 93 13.03 -4.28 -10.34
CA VAL A 93 12.01 -5.30 -9.99
C VAL A 93 12.38 -6.72 -10.45
N GLN A 94 13.16 -6.87 -11.53
CA GLN A 94 13.64 -8.18 -11.98
C GLN A 94 14.61 -8.80 -10.95
N LYS A 95 15.36 -7.97 -10.23
CA LYS A 95 16.21 -8.38 -9.11
C LYS A 95 15.45 -8.51 -7.79
N LYS A 96 14.11 -8.44 -7.83
CA LYS A 96 13.22 -8.46 -6.65
C LYS A 96 13.54 -7.36 -5.63
N GLN A 97 14.09 -6.23 -6.08
CA GLN A 97 14.42 -5.09 -5.21
C GLN A 97 13.18 -4.21 -4.89
N GLY A 98 12.08 -4.42 -5.60
CA GLY A 98 10.79 -3.83 -5.33
C GLY A 98 9.71 -4.54 -6.12
N TYR A 99 8.47 -4.12 -5.91
CA TYR A 99 7.30 -4.68 -6.57
C TYR A 99 6.26 -3.59 -6.78
N PHE A 100 5.47 -3.71 -7.85
CA PHE A 100 4.34 -2.84 -8.10
C PHE A 100 3.09 -3.47 -7.51
N ILE A 101 2.27 -2.66 -6.87
CA ILE A 101 0.95 -3.07 -6.37
C ILE A 101 -0.12 -2.14 -6.92
N ALA A 102 -1.33 -2.66 -7.04
CA ALA A 102 -2.52 -1.88 -7.37
C ALA A 102 -3.43 -1.78 -6.14
N TYR A 103 -3.88 -0.57 -5.83
CA TYR A 103 -4.97 -0.28 -4.91
C TYR A 103 -5.52 1.13 -5.18
N GLY A 104 -6.80 1.35 -4.93
CA GLY A 104 -7.50 2.62 -5.13
C GLY A 104 -7.43 3.15 -6.56
N GLY A 105 -7.37 2.27 -7.57
CA GLY A 105 -7.17 2.65 -8.98
C GLY A 105 -5.80 3.25 -9.29
N LYS A 106 -4.82 3.09 -8.38
CA LYS A 106 -3.46 3.60 -8.49
C LYS A 106 -2.45 2.46 -8.45
N CYS A 107 -1.40 2.61 -9.24
CA CYS A 107 -0.19 1.81 -9.13
C CYS A 107 0.75 2.46 -8.11
N GLN A 108 1.31 1.67 -7.20
CA GLN A 108 2.35 2.10 -6.26
C GLN A 108 3.56 1.17 -6.37
N PHE A 109 4.75 1.76 -6.41
CA PHE A 109 5.99 1.03 -6.23
C PHE A 109 6.31 0.85 -4.74
N GLN A 110 6.61 -0.38 -4.33
CA GLN A 110 7.02 -0.70 -2.95
C GLN A 110 8.40 -1.31 -2.93
N LYS A 111 9.18 -0.92 -1.93
CA LYS A 111 10.55 -1.41 -1.77
C LYS A 111 10.51 -2.81 -1.16
N SER A 112 11.34 -3.71 -1.67
CA SER A 112 11.62 -4.96 -0.95
C SER A 112 12.77 -4.74 0.03
N TYR A 113 12.97 -5.69 0.96
CA TYR A 113 14.14 -5.65 1.83
C TYR A 113 15.46 -5.77 1.03
N PHE A 114 15.46 -6.47 -0.11
CA PHE A 114 16.60 -6.47 -1.04
C PHE A 114 16.84 -5.09 -1.65
N GLY A 115 15.78 -4.32 -1.90
CA GLY A 115 15.86 -2.92 -2.29
C GLY A 115 16.55 -2.09 -1.23
N ASN A 116 16.11 -2.20 0.03
CA ASN A 116 16.72 -1.48 1.16
C ASN A 116 18.20 -1.84 1.34
N ILE A 117 18.57 -3.13 1.23
CA ILE A 117 19.97 -3.56 1.26
C ILE A 117 20.75 -2.96 0.07
N THR A 118 20.17 -2.93 -1.12
CA THR A 118 20.82 -2.37 -2.32
C THR A 118 21.10 -0.88 -2.15
N ILE A 119 20.13 -0.12 -1.64
CA ILE A 119 20.30 1.31 -1.35
C ILE A 119 21.40 1.50 -0.30
N ALA A 120 21.32 0.78 0.82
CA ALA A 120 22.34 0.87 1.87
C ALA A 120 23.75 0.49 1.36
N ARG A 121 23.88 -0.46 0.42
CA ARG A 121 25.16 -0.83 -0.21
C ARG A 121 25.79 0.32 -0.98
N ARG A 122 24.99 1.18 -1.62
CA ARG A 122 25.49 2.37 -2.33
C ARG A 122 26.04 3.41 -1.36
N TYR A 123 25.52 3.42 -0.14
CA TYR A 123 25.95 4.29 0.95
C TYR A 123 26.91 3.61 1.94
N GLY A 124 27.70 2.67 1.45
CA GLY A 124 28.84 2.11 2.18
C GLY A 124 28.56 0.84 2.98
N LEU A 125 27.37 0.23 2.92
CA LEU A 125 27.13 -1.08 3.51
C LEU A 125 27.92 -2.16 2.74
N LYS A 126 28.81 -2.89 3.43
CA LYS A 126 29.58 -4.00 2.84
C LYS A 126 28.86 -5.33 3.00
N SER A 127 28.41 -5.63 4.22
CA SER A 127 27.67 -6.85 4.53
C SER A 127 26.65 -6.59 5.63
N ILE A 128 25.56 -7.35 5.60
CA ILE A 128 24.54 -7.36 6.64
C ILE A 128 24.15 -8.79 6.94
N SER A 129 24.04 -9.11 8.22
CA SER A 129 23.64 -10.42 8.73
C SER A 129 22.65 -10.23 9.85
N SER A 130 21.74 -11.17 10.04
CA SER A 130 20.72 -11.10 11.08
C SER A 130 20.43 -12.48 11.66
N GLU A 131 20.15 -12.54 12.96
CA GLU A 131 19.80 -13.78 13.62
C GLU A 131 18.68 -13.58 14.65
N ILE A 132 17.97 -14.67 14.95
CA ILE A 132 16.90 -14.71 15.95
C ILE A 132 17.46 -15.08 17.31
N ILE A 133 16.92 -14.45 18.35
CA ILE A 133 17.20 -14.75 19.75
C ILE A 133 15.99 -15.54 20.27
N TYR A 134 16.15 -16.85 20.48
CA TYR A 134 15.12 -17.71 21.05
C TYR A 134 15.18 -17.72 22.58
N ASP A 135 14.12 -18.23 23.20
CA ASP A 135 14.13 -18.51 24.63
C ASP A 135 15.17 -19.59 24.96
N GLY A 136 16.05 -19.29 25.91
CA GLY A 136 17.19 -20.16 26.27
C GLY A 136 18.49 -19.87 25.51
N ASP A 137 18.52 -18.92 24.56
CA ASP A 137 19.75 -18.48 23.92
C ASP A 137 20.54 -17.50 24.82
N ASP A 138 21.86 -17.53 24.70
CA ASP A 138 22.77 -16.63 25.41
C ASP A 138 23.20 -15.50 24.48
N PHE A 139 22.49 -14.37 24.58
CA PHE A 139 22.72 -13.18 23.76
C PHE A 139 23.19 -12.01 24.63
N VAL A 140 24.38 -11.48 24.30
CA VAL A 140 25.01 -10.37 25.02
C VAL A 140 25.41 -9.27 24.03
N TYR A 141 25.02 -8.04 24.34
CA TYR A 141 25.50 -6.82 23.70
C TYR A 141 25.76 -5.76 24.77
N THR A 142 26.70 -4.85 24.48
CA THR A 142 27.00 -3.70 25.34
C THR A 142 26.55 -2.41 24.66
N ILE A 143 26.50 -1.33 25.44
CA ILE A 143 26.28 0.01 24.92
C ILE A 143 27.53 0.83 25.23
N GLU A 144 28.23 1.25 24.20
CA GLU A 144 29.43 2.07 24.27
C GLU A 144 29.13 3.41 23.60
N ASP A 145 29.21 4.51 24.35
CA ASP A 145 28.87 5.86 23.88
C ASP A 145 27.49 5.95 23.19
N GLY A 146 26.50 5.22 23.73
CA GLY A 146 25.15 5.17 23.19
C GLY A 146 24.98 4.28 21.94
N LYS A 147 26.06 3.61 21.47
CA LYS A 147 26.03 2.67 20.36
C LYS A 147 25.98 1.23 20.86
N LYS A 148 25.08 0.43 20.31
CA LYS A 148 25.01 -1.01 20.61
C LYS A 148 26.23 -1.70 19.99
N VAL A 149 26.93 -2.52 20.76
CA VAL A 149 28.09 -3.31 20.32
C VAL A 149 27.80 -4.79 20.54
N PHE A 150 27.93 -5.58 19.48
CA PHE A 150 27.72 -7.02 19.55
C PHE A 150 28.87 -7.69 20.30
N VAL A 151 28.57 -8.47 21.33
CA VAL A 151 29.57 -9.23 22.09
C VAL A 151 29.53 -10.71 21.71
N ARG A 152 28.39 -11.38 21.91
CA ARG A 152 28.22 -12.81 21.64
C ARG A 152 26.77 -13.21 21.47
N HIS A 153 26.55 -14.23 20.65
CA HIS A 153 25.30 -14.96 20.57
C HIS A 153 25.61 -16.45 20.47
N GLU A 154 25.21 -17.24 21.47
CA GLU A 154 25.26 -18.70 21.44
C GLU A 154 23.85 -19.26 21.41
N GLN A 155 23.57 -20.06 20.39
CA GLN A 155 22.28 -20.68 20.16
C GLN A 155 22.42 -22.20 20.19
N ASN A 156 21.54 -22.86 20.93
CA ASN A 156 21.39 -24.31 20.87
C ASN A 156 20.34 -24.66 19.82
N ILE A 157 20.60 -25.65 18.99
CA ILE A 157 19.65 -26.12 17.96
C ILE A 157 18.29 -26.52 18.56
N MET A 158 18.29 -27.00 19.81
CA MET A 158 17.07 -27.40 20.52
C MET A 158 16.21 -26.21 20.98
N ASN A 159 16.75 -24.99 21.00
CA ASN A 159 16.02 -23.78 21.36
C ASN A 159 15.22 -23.20 20.19
N ILE A 160 15.47 -23.67 18.96
CA ILE A 160 14.83 -23.13 17.75
C ILE A 160 13.34 -23.46 17.77
N ASP A 161 12.52 -22.47 18.11
CA ASP A 161 11.07 -22.56 18.22
C ASP A 161 10.44 -21.21 17.85
N ASN A 162 9.72 -21.16 16.73
CA ASN A 162 9.08 -19.95 16.21
C ASN A 162 8.03 -19.35 17.17
N SER A 163 7.52 -20.14 18.12
CA SER A 163 6.62 -19.64 19.16
C SER A 163 7.34 -18.95 20.33
N LYS A 164 8.65 -19.16 20.47
CA LYS A 164 9.48 -18.71 21.61
C LYS A 164 10.57 -17.72 21.21
N ILE A 165 10.26 -16.84 20.25
CA ILE A 165 11.17 -15.77 19.84
C ILE A 165 11.19 -14.66 20.91
N LYS A 166 12.35 -14.35 21.47
CA LYS A 166 12.56 -13.20 22.37
C LYS A 166 12.83 -11.92 21.59
N GLY A 167 13.53 -12.03 20.46
CA GLY A 167 13.88 -10.89 19.63
C GLY A 167 14.69 -11.30 18.41
N ALA A 168 15.21 -10.30 17.72
CA ALA A 168 16.13 -10.47 16.60
C ALA A 168 17.16 -9.34 16.63
N TYR A 169 18.28 -9.58 15.97
CA TYR A 169 19.28 -8.55 15.75
C TYR A 169 19.83 -8.59 14.32
N ALA A 170 20.34 -7.46 13.87
CA ALA A 170 21.08 -7.32 12.62
C ALA A 170 22.42 -6.63 12.87
N VAL A 171 23.47 -7.14 12.24
CA VAL A 171 24.82 -6.56 12.23
C VAL A 171 25.14 -6.13 10.81
N ALA A 172 25.40 -4.84 10.62
CA ALA A 172 25.92 -4.29 9.38
C ALA A 172 27.41 -3.99 9.55
N THR A 173 28.22 -4.37 8.56
CA THR A 173 29.61 -3.94 8.43
C THR A 173 29.68 -2.92 7.30
N MET A 174 30.18 -1.72 7.61
CA MET A 174 30.37 -0.64 6.66
C MET A 174 31.73 -0.76 5.95
N SER A 175 31.88 -0.02 4.86
CA SER A 175 33.09 0.00 4.02
C SER A 175 34.33 0.53 4.75
N ASP A 176 34.14 1.41 5.73
CA ASP A 176 35.19 1.91 6.64
C ASP A 176 35.55 0.92 7.77
N GLY A 177 34.89 -0.24 7.83
CA GLY A 177 35.08 -1.26 8.85
C GLY A 177 34.23 -1.06 10.11
N SER A 178 33.49 0.04 10.22
CA SER A 178 32.58 0.27 11.35
C SER A 178 31.46 -0.78 11.35
N LYS A 179 31.02 -1.16 12.55
CA LYS A 179 29.93 -2.11 12.76
C LYS A 179 28.74 -1.41 13.38
N LEU A 180 27.57 -1.65 12.81
CA LEU A 180 26.30 -1.14 13.33
C LEU A 180 25.46 -2.34 13.76
N LEU A 181 25.02 -2.33 15.01
CA LEU A 181 24.16 -3.36 15.58
C LEU A 181 22.77 -2.75 15.82
N GLU A 182 21.74 -3.40 15.30
CA GLU A 182 20.37 -3.14 15.72
C GLU A 182 19.78 -4.38 16.37
N VAL A 183 19.14 -4.19 17.53
CA VAL A 183 18.51 -5.24 18.32
C VAL A 183 17.09 -4.81 18.62
N MET A 184 16.13 -5.69 18.35
CA MET A 184 14.71 -5.49 18.66
C MET A 184 14.18 -6.69 19.42
N ASN A 185 13.39 -6.44 20.46
CA ASN A 185 12.62 -7.50 21.11
C ASN A 185 11.37 -7.85 20.27
N ILE A 186 10.76 -8.99 20.56
CA ILE A 186 9.60 -9.48 19.80
C ILE A 186 8.42 -8.51 19.85
N SER A 187 8.24 -7.75 20.95
CA SER A 187 7.17 -6.75 21.06
C SER A 187 7.35 -5.59 20.07
N GLN A 188 8.57 -5.07 19.93
CA GLN A 188 8.91 -4.03 18.95
C GLN A 188 8.75 -4.54 17.51
N ILE A 189 9.13 -5.79 17.27
CA ILE A 189 8.98 -6.43 15.97
C ILE A 189 7.50 -6.57 15.60
N LYS A 190 6.67 -7.08 16.51
CA LYS A 190 5.22 -7.19 16.31
C LYS A 190 4.56 -5.83 16.10
N GLN A 191 4.99 -4.80 16.82
CA GLN A 191 4.51 -3.43 16.60
C GLN A 191 4.84 -2.94 15.18
N SER A 192 6.02 -3.28 14.66
CA SER A 192 6.38 -2.96 13.27
C SER A 192 5.51 -3.72 12.27
N TRP A 193 5.18 -4.98 12.57
CA TRP A 193 4.29 -5.78 11.71
C TRP A 193 2.86 -5.24 11.67
N GLN A 194 2.36 -4.67 12.77
CA GLN A 194 1.02 -4.06 12.82
C GLN A 194 0.86 -2.89 11.86
N GLN A 195 1.95 -2.21 11.47
CA GLN A 195 1.92 -1.15 10.46
C GLN A 195 1.84 -1.70 9.03
N GLY A 196 2.15 -2.99 8.85
CA GLY A 196 2.15 -3.62 7.54
C GLY A 196 0.75 -4.04 7.09
N TYR A 197 0.42 -3.72 5.85
CA TYR A 197 -0.82 -4.18 5.22
C TYR A 197 -0.98 -5.71 5.29
N GLY A 198 -2.16 -6.16 5.73
CA GLY A 198 -2.51 -7.57 5.78
C GLY A 198 -1.89 -8.35 6.96
N TYR A 199 -1.28 -7.67 7.93
CA TYR A 199 -0.86 -8.31 9.17
C TYR A 199 -2.06 -8.83 9.95
N LYS A 200 -1.96 -10.09 10.41
CA LYS A 200 -2.87 -10.73 11.34
C LYS A 200 -2.03 -11.36 12.43
N GLU A 201 -2.37 -11.11 13.69
CA GLU A 201 -1.58 -11.64 14.81
C GLU A 201 -1.63 -13.18 14.86
N LYS A 202 -2.79 -13.74 14.52
CA LYS A 202 -3.00 -15.18 14.35
C LYS A 202 -3.39 -15.44 12.90
N GLY A 203 -2.61 -16.26 12.21
CA GLY A 203 -2.76 -16.57 10.79
C GLY A 203 -1.80 -15.81 9.88
N GLY A 204 -1.45 -16.43 8.76
CA GLY A 204 -0.69 -15.81 7.67
C GLY A 204 0.82 -15.99 7.73
N THR A 205 1.55 -15.19 6.95
CA THR A 205 3.00 -15.32 6.75
C THR A 205 3.79 -15.03 8.02
N HIS A 206 3.36 -14.07 8.83
CA HIS A 206 4.08 -13.65 10.04
C HIS A 206 4.01 -14.70 11.17
N GLU A 207 2.99 -15.55 11.20
CA GLU A 207 2.93 -16.69 12.12
C GLU A 207 3.76 -17.86 11.59
N LYS A 208 3.58 -18.22 10.30
CA LYS A 208 4.26 -19.38 9.69
C LYS A 208 5.78 -19.21 9.57
N PHE A 209 6.23 -17.99 9.33
CA PHE A 209 7.64 -17.64 9.07
C PHE A 209 8.08 -16.48 9.98
N ALA A 210 7.72 -16.56 11.26
CA ALA A 210 7.99 -15.52 12.26
C ALA A 210 9.48 -15.16 12.36
N ASP A 211 10.35 -16.16 12.28
CA ASP A 211 11.80 -16.03 12.24
C ASP A 211 12.28 -15.19 11.04
N GLN A 212 11.83 -15.53 9.82
CA GLN A 212 12.24 -14.81 8.61
C GLN A 212 11.71 -13.36 8.60
N MET A 213 10.47 -13.16 9.07
CA MET A 213 9.87 -11.84 9.15
C MET A 213 10.54 -10.97 10.23
N ALA A 214 10.98 -11.56 11.34
CA ALA A 214 11.71 -10.86 12.38
C ALA A 214 13.09 -10.42 11.87
N LYS A 215 13.84 -11.33 11.21
CA LYS A 215 15.10 -11.00 10.52
C LYS A 215 14.93 -9.86 9.51
N LYS A 216 13.91 -9.94 8.65
CA LYS A 216 13.59 -8.89 7.67
C LYS A 216 13.35 -7.53 8.35
N THR A 217 12.67 -7.51 9.49
CA THR A 217 12.32 -6.29 10.23
C THR A 217 13.56 -5.57 10.74
N VAL A 218 14.46 -6.29 11.42
CA VAL A 218 15.71 -5.70 11.95
C VAL A 218 16.67 -5.27 10.83
N ILE A 219 16.73 -6.02 9.72
CA ILE A 219 17.50 -5.65 8.52
C ILE A 219 16.98 -4.32 7.95
N ASN A 220 15.67 -4.20 7.76
CA ASN A 220 15.07 -3.00 7.18
C ASN A 220 15.34 -1.77 8.06
N ARG A 221 15.21 -1.90 9.37
CA ARG A 221 15.48 -0.81 10.31
C ARG A 221 16.94 -0.34 10.24
N LEU A 222 17.87 -1.29 10.15
CA LEU A 222 19.29 -0.98 10.04
C LEU A 222 19.64 -0.34 8.67
N CYS A 223 19.05 -0.84 7.58
CA CYS A 223 19.22 -0.25 6.25
C CYS A 223 18.64 1.18 6.17
N LYS A 224 17.49 1.43 6.82
CA LYS A 224 16.89 2.76 6.93
C LYS A 224 17.83 3.73 7.64
N MET A 225 18.42 3.30 8.76
CA MET A 225 19.39 4.14 9.50
C MET A 225 20.59 4.52 8.62
N ILE A 226 21.15 3.57 7.86
CA ILE A 226 22.27 3.83 6.94
C ILE A 226 21.83 4.81 5.84
N THR A 227 20.68 4.55 5.22
CA THR A 227 20.16 5.37 4.11
C THR A 227 19.88 6.80 4.57
N ASN A 228 19.23 7.00 5.71
CA ASN A 228 18.92 8.35 6.21
C ASN A 228 20.16 9.10 6.71
N THR A 229 21.24 8.40 7.08
CA THR A 229 22.48 9.03 7.56
C THR A 229 23.41 9.45 6.43
N TYR A 230 23.53 8.61 5.39
CA TYR A 230 24.54 8.76 4.34
C TYR A 230 23.94 8.98 2.96
N GLY A 231 22.61 8.89 2.82
CA GLY A 231 21.90 8.98 1.57
C GLY A 231 21.82 10.39 1.00
N ASP A 232 21.58 10.47 -0.30
CA ASP A 232 21.30 11.74 -0.97
C ASP A 232 19.87 12.19 -0.65
N GLU A 233 19.66 13.51 -0.58
CA GLU A 233 18.35 14.12 -0.28
C GLU A 233 17.21 13.55 -1.15
N THR A 234 17.45 13.41 -2.46
CA THR A 234 16.44 12.86 -3.39
C THR A 234 16.04 11.41 -3.08
N VAL A 235 16.99 10.62 -2.58
CA VAL A 235 16.75 9.22 -2.19
C VAL A 235 16.04 9.18 -0.85
N ILE A 236 16.42 10.02 0.10
CA ILE A 236 15.76 10.14 1.41
C ILE A 236 14.30 10.57 1.23
N ASP A 237 14.04 11.65 0.50
CA ASP A 237 12.68 12.14 0.22
C ASP A 237 11.80 11.08 -0.44
N THR A 238 12.35 10.36 -1.41
CA THR A 238 11.63 9.29 -2.09
C THR A 238 11.44 8.09 -1.17
N PHE A 239 12.41 7.81 -0.29
CA PHE A 239 12.34 6.73 0.70
C PHE A 239 11.19 6.95 1.68
N GLU A 240 11.13 8.15 2.26
CA GLU A 240 10.10 8.59 3.21
C GLU A 240 8.72 8.63 2.56
N ARG A 241 8.59 9.25 1.38
CA ARG A 241 7.33 9.25 0.61
C ARG A 241 6.80 7.84 0.38
N LEU A 242 7.67 6.90 -0.02
CA LEU A 242 7.24 5.52 -0.24
C LEU A 242 6.80 4.82 1.05
N GLU A 243 7.42 5.13 2.20
CA GLU A 243 6.99 4.56 3.50
C GLU A 243 5.65 5.13 3.98
N GLU A 244 5.42 6.44 3.80
CA GLU A 244 4.14 7.06 4.13
C GLU A 244 3.00 6.41 3.36
N VAL A 245 3.18 6.24 2.05
CA VAL A 245 2.18 5.63 1.18
C VAL A 245 2.03 4.12 1.46
N GLU A 246 3.11 3.42 1.86
CA GLU A 246 3.03 2.02 2.31
C GLU A 246 2.16 1.83 3.57
N GLY A 247 2.10 2.86 4.44
CA GLY A 247 1.30 2.89 5.66
C GLY A 247 -0.17 3.29 5.47
N GLU A 248 -0.58 3.72 4.28
CA GLU A 248 -1.97 4.02 3.97
C GLU A 248 -2.86 2.76 4.05
N ASP A 249 -4.09 2.92 4.54
CA ASP A 249 -5.07 1.85 4.53
C ASP A 249 -5.57 1.60 3.09
N ARG A 250 -4.97 0.60 2.46
CA ARG A 250 -5.31 0.20 1.09
C ARG A 250 -6.76 -0.25 0.95
N ILE A 251 -7.38 -0.81 2.00
CA ILE A 251 -8.80 -1.21 1.97
C ILE A 251 -9.67 0.04 1.90
N ALA A 252 -9.39 1.03 2.75
CA ALA A 252 -10.10 2.30 2.72
C ALA A 252 -9.96 3.00 1.35
N ALA A 253 -8.76 2.97 0.77
CA ALA A 253 -8.51 3.53 -0.56
C ALA A 253 -9.28 2.80 -1.68
N ASP A 254 -9.33 1.46 -1.65
CA ASP A 254 -10.10 0.65 -2.61
C ASP A 254 -11.60 0.96 -2.50
N VAL A 255 -12.15 0.98 -1.28
CA VAL A 255 -13.58 1.27 -1.06
C VAL A 255 -13.94 2.68 -1.53
N ALA A 256 -13.12 3.68 -1.20
CA ALA A 256 -13.33 5.05 -1.68
C ALA A 256 -13.30 5.14 -3.21
N TYR A 257 -12.38 4.40 -3.85
CA TYR A 257 -12.30 4.35 -5.30
C TYR A 257 -13.54 3.68 -5.91
N GLU A 258 -13.99 2.54 -5.38
CA GLU A 258 -15.20 1.85 -5.85
C GLU A 258 -16.45 2.72 -5.71
N ILE A 259 -16.60 3.44 -4.59
CA ILE A 259 -17.68 4.41 -4.41
C ILE A 259 -17.58 5.50 -5.48
N SER A 260 -16.39 6.10 -5.69
CA SER A 260 -16.22 7.16 -6.69
C SER A 260 -16.57 6.70 -8.11
N GLN A 261 -16.26 5.43 -8.44
CA GLN A 261 -16.49 4.90 -9.76
C GLN A 261 -17.93 4.46 -9.96
N ASN A 262 -18.65 4.01 -8.93
CA ASN A 262 -19.97 3.38 -9.09
C ASN A 262 -21.13 4.17 -8.47
N ALA A 263 -20.87 5.17 -7.64
CA ALA A 263 -21.92 6.01 -7.05
C ALA A 263 -22.70 6.77 -8.15
N ASN A 264 -24.02 6.84 -7.96
CA ASN A 264 -24.94 7.66 -8.77
C ASN A 264 -24.96 7.35 -10.28
N LYS A 265 -24.61 6.11 -10.69
CA LYS A 265 -24.72 5.68 -12.09
C LYS A 265 -26.14 5.37 -12.55
N GLU A 266 -27.05 5.13 -11.62
CA GLU A 266 -28.46 4.88 -11.91
C GLU A 266 -29.27 6.12 -11.56
N GLU A 267 -30.06 6.62 -12.52
CA GLU A 267 -30.99 7.71 -12.26
C GLU A 267 -32.08 7.21 -11.31
N PHE A 268 -32.27 7.90 -10.20
CA PHE A 268 -33.37 7.63 -9.28
C PHE A 268 -34.67 8.12 -9.93
N ILE A 269 -35.42 7.18 -10.52
CA ILE A 269 -36.75 7.47 -11.07
C ILE A 269 -37.71 7.62 -9.89
N VAL A 270 -38.07 8.86 -9.57
CA VAL A 270 -39.25 9.13 -8.74
C VAL A 270 -40.45 8.81 -9.62
N GLU A 271 -41.11 7.67 -9.39
CA GLU A 271 -42.48 7.50 -9.88
C GLU A 271 -43.28 8.68 -9.31
N GLU A 272 -43.83 9.53 -10.19
CA GLU A 272 -44.70 10.63 -9.79
C GLU A 272 -45.72 10.07 -8.80
N PRO A 273 -45.89 10.68 -7.61
CA PRO A 273 -46.91 10.22 -6.69
C PRO A 273 -48.23 10.20 -7.46
N ALA A 274 -48.89 9.04 -7.51
CA ALA A 274 -50.19 8.88 -8.13
C ALA A 274 -51.04 10.10 -7.76
N GLN A 275 -51.53 10.81 -8.77
CA GLN A 275 -52.30 12.04 -8.62
C GLN A 275 -53.29 11.84 -7.47
N ILE A 276 -53.03 12.48 -6.34
CA ILE A 276 -53.99 12.54 -5.26
C ILE A 276 -55.10 13.42 -5.84
N GLU A 277 -56.20 12.80 -6.26
CA GLU A 277 -57.42 13.51 -6.63
C GLU A 277 -57.70 14.54 -5.54
N GLU A 278 -57.65 15.80 -5.97
CA GLU A 278 -57.92 16.96 -5.15
C GLU A 278 -59.37 16.88 -4.69
N LYS A 279 -59.62 16.22 -3.54
CA LYS A 279 -60.87 16.42 -2.83
C LYS A 279 -60.92 17.89 -2.43
N THR A 280 -61.81 18.60 -3.11
CA THR A 280 -62.23 19.99 -2.86
C THR A 280 -62.06 20.40 -1.40
N PRO A 281 -61.44 21.56 -1.13
CA PRO A 281 -61.16 21.99 0.23
C PRO A 281 -62.48 22.10 1.02
N ALA A 282 -62.51 21.49 2.20
CA ALA A 282 -63.58 21.66 3.15
C ALA A 282 -63.70 23.15 3.55
N PRO A 283 -64.92 23.68 3.71
CA PRO A 283 -65.13 25.09 4.01
C PRO A 283 -64.50 25.47 5.36
N THR A 284 -63.87 26.64 5.37
CA THR A 284 -63.10 27.18 6.51
C THR A 284 -64.02 27.56 7.68
N THR A 285 -63.50 27.40 8.90
CA THR A 285 -64.11 27.63 10.23
C THR A 285 -64.60 29.06 10.54
N ALA A 286 -64.84 29.90 9.53
CA ALA A 286 -65.41 31.24 9.69
C ALA A 286 -66.93 31.30 9.43
N GLU A 287 -67.52 30.32 8.73
CA GLU A 287 -68.96 30.32 8.40
C GLU A 287 -69.85 29.56 9.40
N ILE A 288 -69.28 28.81 10.34
CA ILE A 288 -70.06 28.04 11.33
C ILE A 288 -70.62 28.94 12.45
N THR A 289 -70.09 30.16 12.63
CA THR A 289 -70.52 31.10 13.68
C THR A 289 -71.88 31.76 13.45
N LYS A 290 -72.60 31.44 12.36
CA LYS A 290 -73.89 32.07 12.02
C LYS A 290 -75.11 31.14 12.01
N ILE A 291 -74.98 29.84 12.28
CA ILE A 291 -76.11 28.89 12.07
C ILE A 291 -76.50 28.07 13.31
N LEU A 292 -75.76 28.08 14.42
CA LEU A 292 -76.12 27.27 15.61
C LEU A 292 -76.35 28.10 16.89
N GLU A 293 -77.08 29.22 16.75
CA GLU A 293 -78.05 29.58 17.79
C GLU A 293 -79.23 28.59 17.69
N LYS A 294 -79.16 27.49 18.45
CA LYS A 294 -80.28 26.76 19.08
C LYS A 294 -79.83 25.40 19.63
N GLU A 295 -79.66 25.37 20.95
CA GLU A 295 -80.13 24.30 21.87
C GLU A 295 -79.54 22.86 21.79
N PRO A 296 -79.64 22.04 22.85
CA PRO A 296 -78.46 21.63 23.62
C PRO A 296 -78.13 20.13 23.62
N VAL A 297 -76.87 19.86 23.99
CA VAL A 297 -76.29 18.70 24.74
C VAL A 297 -77.02 17.36 24.69
N GLN A 298 -76.34 16.33 24.17
CA GLN A 298 -76.29 14.99 24.78
C GLN A 298 -74.87 14.39 24.71
N VAL A 299 -74.46 13.82 25.83
CA VAL A 299 -73.16 13.23 26.12
C VAL A 299 -73.25 11.73 25.89
N GLU A 300 -72.38 11.16 25.07
CA GLU A 300 -72.10 9.71 25.11
C GLU A 300 -70.58 9.48 25.10
N LYS A 301 -70.11 8.90 26.21
CA LYS A 301 -68.74 8.44 26.43
C LYS A 301 -68.50 7.19 25.59
N ASN A 302 -67.33 7.10 24.96
CA ASN A 302 -66.67 5.80 24.85
C ASN A 302 -65.15 5.96 24.87
N GLU A 303 -64.57 5.60 26.02
CA GLU A 303 -63.15 5.42 26.26
C GLU A 303 -62.59 4.35 25.32
N LYS A 304 -61.55 4.68 24.55
CA LYS A 304 -60.65 3.65 24.02
C LYS A 304 -59.64 3.29 25.11
N THR A 305 -59.79 2.09 25.63
CA THR A 305 -58.85 1.45 26.55
C THR A 305 -57.47 1.31 25.89
N LEU A 306 -56.42 1.73 26.61
CA LEU A 306 -55.04 1.48 26.21
C LEU A 306 -54.66 -0.01 26.43
N PRO A 307 -53.83 -0.59 25.54
CA PRO A 307 -53.43 -1.99 25.58
C PRO A 307 -52.54 -2.34 26.79
N ASP A 308 -52.66 -3.60 27.22
CA ASP A 308 -52.28 -4.14 28.55
C ASP A 308 -50.76 -4.20 28.87
N PHE A 309 -49.88 -3.70 28.00
CA PHE A 309 -48.43 -3.63 28.27
C PHE A 309 -47.96 -2.23 28.74
N MET A 310 -48.86 -1.25 28.80
CA MET A 310 -48.61 0.08 29.37
C MET A 310 -49.10 0.22 30.83
N LYS A 311 -49.49 -0.87 31.50
CA LYS A 311 -49.74 -0.85 32.94
C LYS A 311 -48.46 -1.24 33.67
N ALA A 312 -47.93 -0.30 34.44
CA ALA A 312 -46.81 -0.54 35.33
C ALA A 312 -47.30 -1.24 36.61
N GLU A 313 -46.89 -2.49 36.78
CA GLU A 313 -46.22 -3.01 38.00
C GLU A 313 -45.46 -4.30 37.64
#